data_AF-A0A830GBC6-F1
#
_entry.id   AF-A0A830GBC6-F1
#
_cell.length_a   1.000
_cell.length_b   1.000
_cell.length_c   1.000
_cell.angle_alpha   90.00
_cell.angle_beta   90.00
_cell.angle_gamma   90.00
#
_symmetry.space_group_name_H-M   'P 1'
#
loop_
_entity.id
_entity.type
_entity.pdbx_description
1 polymer ?
#
loop_
_entity_poly.entity_id
_entity_poly.type
_entity_poly.pdbx_seq_one_letter_code
_entity_poly.pdbx_strand_id
1 'polypeptide(L)'
;MLAVVVTPAAARPPPQPVSGFDGFGGDARAPGTGPPTETTDVTVNVAVAANGSSVWTERATLTDPDAADALRANESRRRAVIAAQFDHRFGRDTHALASHVENDTLVVTYRLDGVVHEAGGGVLFAPFADYTNDYYPGDADVTVDAPAGYRVVDRPDAMAVADGGATLRWNDSTGAGDAGVSPGLVTFASAGATLPGVRAELAVLAAYGLPTVGVGGVYALLFGAPFGLVASGGVRLVRDDRRTVRASALAVALSVGVVAALTTYPATGSVVAGTLHPFFLTLAVPFALLVSLVGIGVHVAIARHER
;
A
#
# COMPACT_ATOMS: atom_id res chain seq x y z
N MET A 1 -27.05 2.81 -29.38
CA MET A 1 -26.57 1.48 -28.99
C MET A 1 -25.23 1.68 -28.29
N LEU A 2 -25.20 1.62 -26.97
CA LEU A 2 -23.99 1.82 -26.15
C LEU A 2 -23.20 0.51 -26.14
N ALA A 3 -22.02 0.50 -26.75
CA ALA A 3 -21.09 -0.61 -26.64
C ALA A 3 -20.44 -0.55 -25.25
N VAL A 4 -20.90 -1.41 -24.34
CA VAL A 4 -20.21 -1.65 -23.07
C VAL A 4 -18.96 -2.44 -23.40
N VAL A 5 -17.80 -1.79 -23.34
CA VAL A 5 -16.51 -2.49 -23.38
C VAL A 5 -16.37 -3.21 -22.04
N VAL A 6 -16.74 -4.48 -22.01
CA VAL A 6 -16.45 -5.37 -20.89
C VAL A 6 -14.97 -5.70 -20.98
N THR A 7 -14.13 -4.94 -20.28
CA THR A 7 -12.73 -5.33 -20.09
C THR A 7 -12.69 -6.68 -19.40
N PRO A 8 -11.88 -7.65 -19.87
CA PRO A 8 -11.74 -8.92 -19.18
C PRO A 8 -11.32 -8.63 -17.73
N ALA A 9 -12.07 -9.18 -16.79
CA ALA A 9 -11.66 -9.18 -15.40
C ALA A 9 -10.34 -9.97 -15.34
N ALA A 10 -9.23 -9.25 -15.24
CA ALA A 10 -7.95 -9.88 -14.93
C ALA A 10 -8.17 -10.61 -13.60
N ALA A 11 -8.07 -11.94 -13.63
CA ALA A 11 -8.12 -12.72 -12.40
C ALA A 11 -7.00 -12.21 -11.50
N ARG A 12 -7.35 -11.85 -10.26
CA ARG A 12 -6.34 -11.46 -9.27
C ARG A 12 -5.35 -12.62 -9.13
N PRO A 13 -4.05 -12.35 -9.02
CA PRO A 13 -3.08 -13.39 -8.71
C PRO A 13 -3.50 -14.13 -7.43
N PRO A 14 -3.17 -15.43 -7.31
CA PRO A 14 -3.48 -16.18 -6.10
C PRO A 14 -2.82 -15.51 -4.88
N PRO A 15 -3.46 -15.56 -3.70
CA PRO A 15 -2.86 -15.06 -2.47
C PRO A 15 -1.50 -15.70 -2.19
N GLN A 16 -0.60 -14.95 -1.53
CA GLN A 16 0.75 -15.39 -1.20
C GLN A 16 1.00 -15.35 0.32
N PRO A 17 1.78 -16.30 0.86
CA PRO A 17 2.16 -16.29 2.26
C PRO A 17 3.12 -15.13 2.56
N VAL A 18 3.01 -14.55 3.75
CA VAL A 18 3.90 -13.49 4.24
C VAL A 18 5.23 -14.03 4.80
N SER A 19 5.31 -15.33 5.15
CA SER A 19 6.53 -15.98 5.65
C SER A 19 7.31 -16.75 4.58
N GLY A 20 8.63 -16.60 4.58
CA GLY A 20 9.51 -17.02 3.48
C GLY A 20 9.86 -18.49 3.64
N PHE A 21 9.44 -19.04 4.76
CA PHE A 21 9.53 -20.43 5.10
C PHE A 21 8.40 -21.27 4.52
N ASP A 22 7.34 -20.66 3.96
CA ASP A 22 6.33 -21.41 3.21
C ASP A 22 6.97 -22.12 2.02
N GLY A 23 6.84 -23.46 1.97
CA GLY A 23 7.47 -24.32 0.97
C GLY A 23 9.01 -24.44 1.09
N PHE A 24 9.63 -23.95 2.17
CA PHE A 24 11.07 -24.06 2.36
C PHE A 24 11.52 -25.52 2.40
N GLY A 25 12.57 -25.86 1.66
CA GLY A 25 13.12 -27.22 1.63
C GLY A 25 12.30 -28.26 0.85
N GLY A 26 11.10 -27.91 0.35
CA GLY A 26 10.21 -28.85 -0.36
C GLY A 26 10.74 -29.32 -1.72
N ASP A 27 11.48 -28.48 -2.43
CA ASP A 27 11.96 -28.78 -3.78
C ASP A 27 13.45 -29.20 -3.81
N ALA A 28 13.76 -30.44 -3.44
CA ALA A 28 15.12 -30.99 -3.45
C ALA A 28 15.84 -31.04 -4.83
N ARG A 29 15.20 -30.55 -5.91
CA ARG A 29 15.71 -30.60 -7.29
C ARG A 29 16.10 -29.26 -7.91
N ALA A 30 15.79 -28.13 -7.29
CA ALA A 30 16.23 -26.83 -7.80
C ALA A 30 17.66 -26.50 -7.31
N PRO A 31 18.56 -26.00 -8.18
CA PRO A 31 19.90 -25.62 -7.74
C PRO A 31 19.81 -24.49 -6.69
N GLY A 32 20.43 -24.71 -5.53
CA GLY A 32 20.36 -23.77 -4.41
C GLY A 32 19.25 -24.07 -3.40
N THR A 33 18.47 -25.13 -3.56
CA THR A 33 17.52 -25.55 -2.52
C THR A 33 18.26 -26.19 -1.36
N GLY A 34 17.78 -25.86 -0.16
CA GLY A 34 18.32 -26.39 1.09
C GLY A 34 18.24 -27.92 1.13
N PRO A 35 18.86 -28.55 2.14
CA PRO A 35 18.51 -29.92 2.49
C PRO A 35 16.98 -30.08 2.58
N PRO A 36 16.40 -31.22 2.13
CA PRO A 36 14.97 -31.44 2.22
C PRO A 36 14.55 -31.42 3.69
N THR A 37 13.72 -30.46 4.06
CA THR A 37 13.25 -30.28 5.43
C THR A 37 11.94 -29.52 5.38
N GLU A 38 11.10 -29.72 6.39
CA GLU A 38 9.90 -28.92 6.59
C GLU A 38 10.17 -27.89 7.69
N THR A 39 9.30 -26.89 7.79
CA THR A 39 9.42 -25.85 8.82
C THR A 39 8.20 -25.85 9.74
N THR A 40 8.45 -25.72 11.04
CA THR A 40 7.40 -25.51 12.07
C THR A 40 7.69 -24.26 12.88
N ASP A 41 6.73 -23.85 13.72
CA ASP A 41 6.85 -22.73 14.67
C ASP A 41 7.33 -21.44 13.99
N VAL A 42 6.72 -21.13 12.85
CA VAL A 42 7.11 -20.03 12.01
C VAL A 42 6.68 -18.72 12.66
N THR A 43 7.62 -17.78 12.80
CA THR A 43 7.34 -16.43 13.33
C THR A 43 7.91 -15.38 12.41
N VAL A 44 7.19 -14.27 12.24
CA VAL A 44 7.61 -13.11 11.45
C VAL A 44 7.47 -11.87 12.31
N ASN A 45 8.59 -11.30 12.73
CA ASN A 45 8.60 -10.10 13.56
C ASN A 45 9.08 -8.91 12.74
N VAL A 46 8.27 -7.85 12.70
CA VAL A 46 8.55 -6.64 11.92
C VAL A 46 8.68 -5.46 12.87
N ALA A 47 9.89 -4.91 12.98
CA ALA A 47 10.13 -3.68 13.70
C ALA A 47 10.06 -2.50 12.73
N VAL A 48 9.03 -1.66 12.87
CA VAL A 48 8.88 -0.43 12.08
C VAL A 48 9.60 0.70 12.79
N ALA A 49 10.44 1.45 12.06
CA ALA A 49 11.13 2.61 12.59
C ALA A 49 10.55 3.90 12.00
N ALA A 50 10.45 4.95 12.83
CA ALA A 50 9.94 6.26 12.41
C ALA A 50 10.84 6.97 11.36
N ASN A 51 12.05 6.46 11.13
CA ASN A 51 12.99 6.99 10.14
C ASN A 51 12.73 6.47 8.71
N GLY A 52 11.59 5.81 8.45
CA GLY A 52 11.26 5.30 7.13
C GLY A 52 11.87 3.93 6.81
N SER A 53 12.24 3.14 7.82
CA SER A 53 12.76 1.79 7.60
C SER A 53 12.04 0.71 8.41
N SER A 54 12.13 -0.53 7.93
CA SER A 54 11.63 -1.71 8.62
C SER A 54 12.72 -2.77 8.73
N VAL A 55 12.75 -3.47 9.87
CA VAL A 55 13.60 -4.65 10.08
C VAL A 55 12.69 -5.84 10.26
N TRP A 56 12.92 -6.88 9.47
CA TRP A 56 12.17 -8.12 9.49
C TRP A 56 13.06 -9.19 10.08
N THR A 57 12.50 -9.98 11.01
CA THR A 57 13.15 -11.18 11.55
C THR A 57 12.17 -12.32 11.43
N GLU A 58 12.50 -13.27 10.57
CA GLU A 58 11.74 -14.51 10.42
C GLU A 58 12.49 -15.64 11.12
N ARG A 59 11.75 -16.52 11.80
CA ARG A 59 12.29 -17.70 12.46
C ARG A 59 11.43 -18.90 12.09
N ALA A 60 12.08 -20.03 11.85
CA ALA A 60 11.41 -21.31 11.64
C ALA A 60 12.26 -22.44 12.20
N THR A 61 11.63 -23.39 12.90
CA THR A 61 12.26 -24.62 13.34
C THR A 61 12.32 -25.59 12.16
N LEU A 62 13.51 -26.10 11.85
CA LEU A 62 13.70 -27.13 10.84
C LEU A 62 13.35 -28.49 11.46
N THR A 63 12.49 -29.27 10.81
CA THR A 63 12.06 -30.57 11.33
C THR A 63 13.13 -31.65 11.22
N ASP A 64 14.12 -31.45 10.36
CA ASP A 64 15.26 -32.34 10.18
C ASP A 64 16.52 -31.74 10.85
N PRO A 65 17.04 -32.37 11.94
CA PRO A 65 18.24 -31.89 12.60
C PRO A 65 19.49 -31.98 11.71
N ASP A 66 19.57 -32.94 10.79
CA ASP A 66 20.71 -33.05 9.85
C ASP A 66 20.72 -31.87 8.88
N ALA A 67 19.54 -31.39 8.47
CA ALA A 67 19.38 -30.18 7.68
C ALA A 67 19.86 -28.93 8.44
N ALA A 68 19.47 -28.80 9.70
CA ALA A 68 19.92 -27.72 10.58
C ALA A 68 21.44 -27.74 10.78
N ASP A 69 22.01 -28.91 11.08
CA ASP A 69 23.45 -29.11 11.21
C ASP A 69 24.21 -28.74 9.94
N ALA A 70 23.70 -29.12 8.77
CA ALA A 70 24.30 -28.79 7.49
C ALA A 70 24.31 -27.27 7.21
N LEU A 71 23.22 -26.57 7.52
CA LEU A 71 23.12 -25.10 7.37
C LEU A 71 23.93 -24.34 8.43
N ARG A 72 24.09 -24.92 9.63
CA ARG A 72 24.94 -24.37 10.69
C ARG A 72 26.42 -24.49 10.35
N ALA A 73 26.83 -25.67 9.86
CA ALA A 73 28.22 -25.97 9.53
C ALA A 73 28.72 -25.25 8.27
N ASN A 74 27.83 -24.90 7.32
CA ASN A 74 28.20 -24.28 6.05
C ASN A 74 27.47 -22.96 5.81
N GLU A 75 28.10 -21.85 6.21
CA GLU A 75 27.57 -20.50 6.02
C GLU A 75 27.33 -20.14 4.55
N SER A 76 28.27 -20.45 3.65
CA SER A 76 28.11 -20.11 2.24
C SER A 76 26.90 -20.82 1.62
N ARG A 77 26.65 -22.08 2.00
CA ARG A 77 25.44 -22.81 1.60
C ARG A 77 24.20 -22.16 2.20
N ARG A 78 24.20 -21.85 3.50
CA ARG A 78 23.07 -21.17 4.16
C ARG A 78 22.72 -19.85 3.49
N ARG A 79 23.72 -19.01 3.19
CA ARG A 79 23.51 -17.73 2.50
C ARG A 79 22.93 -17.93 1.09
N ALA A 80 23.38 -18.93 0.34
CA ALA A 80 22.84 -19.22 -0.99
C ALA A 80 21.37 -19.66 -0.96
N VAL A 81 21.00 -20.54 -0.02
CA VAL A 81 19.61 -21.00 0.17
C VAL A 81 18.71 -19.84 0.58
N ILE A 82 19.16 -19.02 1.53
CA ILE A 82 18.39 -17.86 2.01
C ILE A 82 18.25 -16.80 0.91
N ALA A 83 19.30 -16.50 0.15
CA ALA A 83 19.20 -15.57 -0.98
C ALA A 83 18.17 -16.08 -2.01
N ALA A 84 18.24 -17.35 -2.41
CA ALA A 84 17.29 -17.90 -3.38
C ALA A 84 15.83 -17.79 -2.93
N GLN A 85 15.56 -17.90 -1.62
CA GLN A 85 14.21 -17.86 -1.07
C GLN A 85 13.72 -16.43 -0.75
N PHE A 86 14.60 -15.52 -0.32
CA PHE A 86 14.21 -14.21 0.24
C PHE A 86 14.51 -13.01 -0.67
N ASP A 87 15.41 -13.11 -1.65
CA ASP A 87 15.99 -11.94 -2.35
C ASP A 87 14.94 -11.06 -3.07
N HIS A 88 13.88 -11.68 -3.64
CA HIS A 88 12.88 -10.98 -4.46
C HIS A 88 11.44 -11.19 -4.00
N ARG A 89 11.25 -11.51 -2.73
CA ARG A 89 9.95 -11.96 -2.21
C ARG A 89 8.81 -10.98 -2.49
N PHE A 90 9.07 -9.69 -2.32
CA PHE A 90 8.11 -8.64 -2.59
C PHE A 90 8.48 -7.89 -3.89
N GLY A 91 9.19 -8.51 -4.84
CA GLY A 91 9.65 -7.81 -6.05
C GLY A 91 10.49 -6.55 -5.76
N ARG A 92 11.06 -6.45 -4.56
CA ARG A 92 11.94 -5.39 -4.07
C ARG A 92 13.23 -6.02 -3.58
N ASP A 93 14.30 -5.24 -3.65
CA ASP A 93 15.60 -5.66 -3.18
C ASP A 93 15.58 -5.77 -1.65
N THR A 94 15.87 -6.98 -1.18
CA THR A 94 16.05 -7.24 0.23
C THR A 94 17.45 -6.78 0.65
N HIS A 95 17.53 -5.88 1.63
CA HIS A 95 18.81 -5.33 2.07
C HIS A 95 19.27 -5.93 3.40
N ALA A 96 20.59 -5.95 3.59
CA ALA A 96 21.23 -6.44 4.81
C ALA A 96 20.74 -7.86 5.22
N LEU A 97 20.48 -8.72 4.22
CA LEU A 97 20.05 -10.09 4.42
C LEU A 97 21.12 -10.88 5.18
N ALA A 98 20.78 -11.31 6.38
CA ALA A 98 21.63 -12.10 7.26
C ALA A 98 20.88 -13.34 7.74
N SER A 99 21.62 -14.41 8.00
CA SER A 99 21.04 -15.64 8.53
C SER A 99 22.01 -16.42 9.40
N HIS A 100 21.45 -17.09 10.40
CA HIS A 100 22.16 -18.00 11.29
C HIS A 100 21.19 -19.07 11.80
N VAL A 101 21.75 -20.10 12.42
CA VAL A 101 20.99 -21.24 12.97
C VAL A 101 21.23 -21.29 14.47
N GLU A 102 20.16 -21.18 15.26
CA GLU A 102 20.16 -21.29 16.72
C GLU A 102 19.46 -22.58 17.13
N ASN A 103 20.21 -23.57 17.63
CA ASN A 103 19.70 -24.95 17.73
C ASN A 103 19.09 -25.36 16.39
N ASP A 104 17.87 -25.88 16.33
CA ASP A 104 17.24 -26.28 15.06
C ASP A 104 16.45 -25.14 14.39
N THR A 105 16.55 -23.91 14.90
CA THR A 105 15.83 -22.75 14.37
C THR A 105 16.71 -21.95 13.40
N LEU A 106 16.25 -21.84 12.16
CA LEU A 106 16.81 -20.94 11.17
C LEU A 106 16.24 -19.54 11.37
N VAL A 107 17.12 -18.58 11.59
CA VAL A 107 16.78 -17.16 11.79
C VAL A 107 17.28 -16.36 10.60
N VAL A 108 16.39 -15.56 10.03
CA VAL A 108 16.69 -14.69 8.89
C VAL A 108 16.30 -13.28 9.25
N THR A 109 17.23 -12.34 9.10
CA THR A 109 16.99 -10.92 9.35
C THR A 109 17.27 -10.13 8.08
N TYR A 110 16.39 -9.20 7.75
CA TYR A 110 16.54 -8.34 6.58
C TYR A 110 15.85 -6.99 6.74
N ARG A 111 16.06 -6.10 5.78
CA ARG A 111 15.42 -4.79 5.69
C ARG A 111 14.68 -4.67 4.38
N LEU A 112 13.51 -4.05 4.45
CA LEU A 112 12.78 -3.57 3.28
C LEU A 112 12.78 -2.05 3.30
N ASP A 113 13.25 -1.48 2.21
CA ASP A 113 13.22 -0.04 1.97
C ASP A 113 11.96 0.35 1.17
N GLY A 114 11.55 1.61 1.31
CA GLY A 114 10.37 2.15 0.62
C GLY A 114 9.03 1.55 1.07
N VAL A 115 8.99 0.79 2.17
CA VAL A 115 7.73 0.28 2.77
C VAL A 115 7.27 1.13 3.96
N VAL A 116 8.09 2.08 4.43
CA VAL A 116 7.74 2.96 5.54
C VAL A 116 7.85 4.41 5.09
N HIS A 117 6.83 5.20 5.35
CA HIS A 117 6.77 6.61 5.00
C HIS A 117 6.41 7.44 6.24
N GLU A 118 7.19 8.47 6.52
CA GLU A 118 6.89 9.42 7.61
C GLU A 118 6.46 10.75 7.00
N ALA A 119 5.37 11.32 7.53
CA ALA A 119 5.03 12.71 7.29
C ALA A 119 4.12 13.25 8.39
N GLY A 120 4.31 14.52 8.74
CA GLY A 120 3.44 15.21 9.70
C GLY A 120 3.45 14.58 11.10
N GLY A 121 4.49 13.80 11.45
CA GLY A 121 4.58 13.05 12.69
C GLY A 121 3.69 11.80 12.75
N GLY A 122 3.15 11.37 11.61
CA GLY A 122 2.58 10.04 11.41
C GLY A 122 3.53 9.15 10.63
N VAL A 123 3.36 7.84 10.75
CA VAL A 123 4.14 6.84 10.03
C VAL A 123 3.16 5.90 9.34
N LEU A 124 3.35 5.70 8.05
CA LEU A 124 2.69 4.68 7.25
C LEU A 124 3.67 3.52 7.07
N PHE A 125 3.20 2.31 7.31
CA PHE A 125 3.84 1.07 6.92
C PHE A 125 2.97 0.37 5.87
N ALA A 126 3.55 0.17 4.69
CA ALA A 126 2.89 -0.22 3.47
C ALA A 126 3.66 -1.35 2.76
N PRO A 127 3.88 -2.49 3.42
CA PRO A 127 4.72 -3.54 2.87
C PRO A 127 4.14 -4.17 1.61
N PHE A 128 2.82 -4.13 1.41
CA PHE A 128 2.14 -4.83 0.31
C PHE A 128 1.47 -3.92 -0.72
N ALA A 129 1.59 -2.60 -0.56
CA ALA A 129 0.74 -1.65 -1.26
C ALA A 129 0.99 -1.52 -2.75
N ASP A 130 2.20 -1.87 -3.18
CA ASP A 130 2.58 -1.84 -4.61
C ASP A 130 2.25 -3.16 -5.32
N TYR A 131 1.67 -4.16 -4.62
CA TYR A 131 1.37 -5.45 -5.20
C TYR A 131 -0.12 -5.64 -5.47
N THR A 132 -0.39 -6.35 -6.56
CA THR A 132 -1.74 -6.80 -6.95
C THR A 132 -2.18 -8.07 -6.23
N ASN A 133 -1.31 -8.64 -5.40
CA ASN A 133 -1.52 -9.90 -4.70
C ASN A 133 -2.12 -9.64 -3.32
N ASP A 134 -2.95 -10.57 -2.88
CA ASP A 134 -3.40 -10.65 -1.49
C ASP A 134 -2.35 -11.42 -0.67
N TYR A 135 -2.01 -10.96 0.53
CA TYR A 135 -1.05 -11.67 1.40
C TYR A 135 -1.73 -12.29 2.61
N TYR A 136 -1.32 -13.49 3.02
CA TYR A 136 -1.87 -14.19 4.19
C TYR A 136 -0.78 -14.67 5.14
N PRO A 137 -1.07 -14.90 6.43
CA PRO A 137 -0.03 -15.26 7.40
C PRO A 137 0.48 -16.68 7.19
N GLY A 138 -0.38 -17.59 6.71
CA GLY A 138 -0.09 -19.03 6.64
C GLY A 138 0.13 -19.57 8.04
N ASP A 139 1.07 -20.50 8.20
CA ASP A 139 1.42 -21.07 9.51
C ASP A 139 2.23 -20.11 10.40
N ALA A 140 2.44 -18.86 9.97
CA ALA A 140 3.24 -17.90 10.71
C ALA A 140 2.44 -17.12 11.77
N ASP A 141 3.02 -16.96 12.95
CA ASP A 141 2.61 -15.90 13.89
C ASP A 141 3.36 -14.61 13.55
N VAL A 142 2.64 -13.64 12.99
CA VAL A 142 3.22 -12.37 12.54
C VAL A 142 2.99 -11.31 13.62
N THR A 143 4.06 -10.59 13.96
CA THR A 143 4.01 -9.41 14.82
C THR A 143 4.59 -8.20 14.10
N VAL A 144 3.93 -7.05 14.25
CA VAL A 144 4.42 -5.76 13.74
C VAL A 144 4.48 -4.78 14.90
N ASP A 145 5.70 -4.41 15.28
CA ASP A 145 5.95 -3.42 16.31
C ASP A 145 5.90 -2.02 15.72
N ALA A 146 5.10 -1.15 16.35
CA ALA A 146 5.07 0.25 16.05
C ALA A 146 6.44 0.90 16.35
N PRO A 147 6.75 2.04 15.71
CA PRO A 147 7.93 2.82 16.09
C PRO A 147 7.95 3.15 17.59
N ALA A 148 9.15 3.22 18.17
CA ALA A 148 9.30 3.53 19.59
C ALA A 148 8.55 4.83 19.96
N GLY A 149 7.61 4.74 20.92
CA GLY A 149 6.78 5.86 21.36
C GLY A 149 5.54 6.13 20.48
N TYR A 150 5.25 5.27 19.50
CA TYR A 150 4.07 5.34 18.65
C TYR A 150 3.04 4.28 19.05
N ARG A 151 1.82 4.44 18.53
CA ARG A 151 0.74 3.46 18.61
C ARG A 151 0.11 3.30 17.24
N VAL A 152 -0.44 2.11 17.01
CA VAL A 152 -1.31 1.82 15.87
C VAL A 152 -2.50 2.77 15.89
N VAL A 153 -2.75 3.40 14.74
CA VAL A 153 -3.91 4.28 14.50
C VAL A 153 -4.91 3.59 13.60
N ASP A 154 -4.44 3.00 12.50
CA ASP A 154 -5.27 2.28 11.54
C ASP A 154 -4.55 1.04 10.99
N ARG A 155 -5.33 0.05 10.55
CA ARG A 155 -4.83 -1.28 10.15
C ARG A 155 -5.90 -2.08 9.39
N PRO A 156 -5.50 -3.15 8.68
CA PRO A 156 -6.44 -4.13 8.17
C PRO A 156 -7.23 -4.85 9.28
N ASP A 157 -8.49 -5.18 8.99
CA ASP A 157 -9.40 -5.91 9.91
C ASP A 157 -8.89 -7.31 10.27
N ALA A 158 -8.12 -7.94 9.39
CA ALA A 158 -7.50 -9.24 9.61
C ALA A 158 -6.40 -9.24 10.69
N MET A 159 -5.88 -8.07 11.07
CA MET A 159 -4.87 -7.97 12.13
C MET A 159 -5.56 -7.82 13.50
N ALA A 160 -4.80 -7.81 14.59
CA ALA A 160 -5.30 -7.49 15.92
C ALA A 160 -4.33 -6.54 16.64
N VAL A 161 -4.84 -5.54 17.33
CA VAL A 161 -4.00 -4.67 18.17
C VAL A 161 -3.72 -5.37 19.50
N ALA A 162 -2.46 -5.35 19.92
CA ALA A 162 -1.99 -5.84 21.21
C ALA A 162 -1.21 -4.74 21.97
N ASP A 163 -0.83 -5.05 23.21
CA ASP A 163 0.14 -4.28 24.00
C ASP A 163 -0.18 -2.77 24.11
N GLY A 164 -1.46 -2.46 24.34
CA GLY A 164 -1.92 -1.08 24.51
C GLY A 164 -1.79 -0.22 23.25
N GLY A 165 -1.69 -0.84 22.07
CA GLY A 165 -1.52 -0.15 20.78
C GLY A 165 -0.11 -0.20 20.22
N ALA A 166 0.85 -0.82 20.91
CA ALA A 166 2.25 -0.83 20.47
C ALA A 166 2.53 -1.89 19.39
N THR A 167 1.75 -2.96 19.34
CA THR A 167 2.02 -4.10 18.45
C THR A 167 0.76 -4.53 17.72
N LEU A 168 0.92 -4.98 16.48
CA LEU A 168 -0.08 -5.72 15.74
C LEU A 168 0.27 -7.20 15.70
N ARG A 169 -0.75 -8.04 15.78
CA ARG A 169 -0.65 -9.47 15.58
C ARG A 169 -1.46 -9.90 14.35
N TRP A 170 -0.92 -10.85 13.61
CA TRP A 170 -1.59 -11.42 12.45
C TRP A 170 -1.25 -12.91 12.31
N ASN A 171 -2.26 -13.76 12.44
CA ASN A 171 -2.20 -15.21 12.29
C ASN A 171 -3.60 -15.76 11.96
N ASP A 172 -3.75 -17.08 11.84
CA ASP A 172 -5.03 -17.73 11.49
C ASP A 172 -6.16 -17.50 12.51
N SER A 173 -5.84 -17.03 13.72
CA SER A 173 -6.83 -16.74 14.77
C SER A 173 -7.16 -15.24 14.90
N THR A 174 -6.45 -14.35 14.19
CA THR A 174 -6.70 -12.90 14.25
C THR A 174 -7.70 -12.46 13.18
N GLY A 175 -8.76 -11.76 13.59
CA GLY A 175 -9.64 -10.98 12.70
C GLY A 175 -10.78 -11.74 12.02
N ALA A 176 -11.64 -11.00 11.32
CA ALA A 176 -12.70 -11.51 10.46
C ALA A 176 -12.46 -10.99 9.03
N GLY A 177 -12.30 -11.88 8.06
CA GLY A 177 -12.08 -11.49 6.66
C GLY A 177 -11.34 -12.56 5.86
N ASP A 178 -11.38 -12.44 4.53
CA ASP A 178 -10.58 -13.27 3.63
C ASP A 178 -9.11 -13.14 4.05
N ALA A 179 -8.38 -14.25 4.07
CA ALA A 179 -7.01 -14.36 4.60
C ALA A 179 -5.98 -13.39 3.96
N GLY A 180 -6.40 -12.62 2.95
CA GLY A 180 -5.65 -11.63 2.20
C GLY A 180 -5.67 -10.21 2.76
N VAL A 181 -4.49 -9.66 3.01
CA VAL A 181 -4.28 -8.24 3.29
C VAL A 181 -3.74 -7.56 2.02
N SER A 182 -4.55 -6.69 1.42
CA SER A 182 -4.16 -5.81 0.33
C SER A 182 -4.93 -4.49 0.43
N PRO A 183 -4.26 -3.32 0.43
CA PRO A 183 -2.82 -3.05 0.26
C PRO A 183 -1.95 -3.24 1.53
N GLY A 184 -2.55 -3.66 2.65
CA GLY A 184 -1.81 -3.86 3.92
C GLY A 184 -1.24 -2.60 4.53
N LEU A 185 -1.98 -1.51 4.42
CA LEU A 185 -1.59 -0.24 4.99
C LEU A 185 -1.86 -0.24 6.49
N VAL A 186 -0.79 -0.03 7.25
CA VAL A 186 -0.83 0.16 8.70
C VAL A 186 -0.33 1.57 8.98
N THR A 187 -1.02 2.30 9.85
CA THR A 187 -0.58 3.64 10.24
C THR A 187 -0.32 3.73 11.73
N PHE A 188 0.65 4.58 12.07
CA PHE A 188 1.05 4.85 13.44
C PHE A 188 1.12 6.35 13.68
N ALA A 189 0.89 6.76 14.92
CA ALA A 189 1.16 8.11 15.40
C ALA A 189 1.77 8.05 16.80
N SER A 190 2.48 9.11 17.19
CA SER A 190 3.02 9.20 18.56
C SER A 190 1.90 9.01 19.59
N ALA A 191 2.19 8.25 20.65
CA ALA A 191 1.22 7.91 21.69
C ALA A 191 0.58 9.14 22.38
N GLY A 192 1.29 10.28 22.39
CA GLY A 192 0.81 11.55 22.94
C GLY A 192 0.33 12.56 21.88
N ALA A 193 0.18 12.15 20.63
CA ALA A 193 -0.19 13.06 19.54
C ALA A 193 -1.61 13.62 19.73
N THR A 194 -1.73 14.94 19.57
CA THR A 194 -3.03 15.56 19.29
C THR A 194 -3.46 15.18 17.88
N LEU A 195 -4.67 14.65 17.73
CA LEU A 195 -5.25 14.22 16.44
C LEU A 195 -4.41 13.13 15.74
N PRO A 196 -4.23 11.95 16.34
CA PRO A 196 -3.39 10.88 15.78
C PRO A 196 -3.85 10.42 14.38
N GLY A 197 -5.17 10.38 14.14
CA GLY A 197 -5.75 10.08 12.83
C GLY A 197 -5.29 11.04 11.73
N VAL A 198 -5.27 12.35 11.99
CA VAL A 198 -4.82 13.35 11.00
C VAL A 198 -3.34 13.15 10.66
N ARG A 199 -2.51 12.83 11.64
CA ARG A 199 -1.07 12.58 11.42
C ARG A 199 -0.84 11.32 10.58
N ALA A 200 -1.54 10.24 10.90
CA ALA A 200 -1.52 9.01 10.13
C ALA A 200 -1.90 9.28 8.66
N GLU A 201 -2.99 10.00 8.42
CA GLU A 201 -3.45 10.38 7.08
C GLU A 201 -2.43 11.24 6.31
N LEU A 202 -1.71 12.14 6.99
CA LEU A 202 -0.65 12.91 6.35
C LEU A 202 0.47 12.01 5.82
N ALA A 203 0.82 10.94 6.52
CA ALA A 203 1.80 9.96 6.05
C ALA A 203 1.30 9.22 4.80
N VAL A 204 0.02 8.82 4.77
CA VAL A 204 -0.59 8.19 3.60
C VAL A 204 -0.67 9.16 2.42
N LEU A 205 -1.07 10.41 2.66
CA LEU A 205 -1.14 11.46 1.63
C LEU A 205 0.25 11.81 1.09
N ALA A 206 1.28 11.85 1.93
CA ALA A 206 2.64 12.10 1.48
C ALA A 206 3.17 10.96 0.59
N ALA A 207 2.85 9.71 0.93
CA ALA A 207 3.27 8.54 0.15
C ALA A 207 2.51 8.41 -1.18
N TYR A 208 1.17 8.51 -1.16
CA TYR A 208 0.34 8.20 -2.32
C TYR A 208 -0.40 9.41 -2.92
N GLY A 209 -0.62 10.47 -2.15
CA GLY A 209 -1.42 11.61 -2.57
C GLY A 209 -0.88 12.37 -3.77
N LEU A 210 0.42 12.71 -3.78
CA LEU A 210 1.03 13.41 -4.92
C LEU A 210 1.01 12.56 -6.21
N PRO A 211 1.41 11.27 -6.19
CA PRO A 211 1.21 10.37 -7.32
C PRO A 211 -0.24 10.32 -7.80
N THR A 212 -1.21 10.16 -6.89
CA THR A 212 -2.63 10.09 -7.25
C THR A 212 -3.16 11.39 -7.85
N VAL A 213 -2.76 12.56 -7.31
CA VAL A 213 -3.14 13.86 -7.88
C VAL A 213 -2.55 14.04 -9.27
N GLY A 214 -1.30 13.61 -9.49
CA GLY A 214 -0.67 13.61 -10.81
C GLY A 214 -1.46 12.78 -11.82
N VAL A 215 -1.81 11.55 -11.46
CA VAL A 215 -2.62 10.65 -12.30
C VAL A 215 -4.01 11.25 -12.57
N GLY A 216 -4.70 11.74 -11.53
CA GLY A 216 -5.99 12.41 -11.67
C GLY A 216 -5.93 13.64 -12.58
N GLY A 217 -4.87 14.43 -12.48
CA GLY A 217 -4.60 15.56 -13.37
C GLY A 217 -4.44 15.14 -14.83
N VAL A 218 -3.71 14.04 -15.08
CA VAL A 218 -3.57 13.47 -16.44
C VAL A 218 -4.92 13.03 -16.99
N TYR A 219 -5.74 12.31 -16.21
CA TYR A 219 -7.08 11.90 -16.65
C TYR A 219 -8.02 13.10 -16.88
N ALA A 220 -7.94 14.13 -16.04
CA ALA A 220 -8.69 15.38 -16.22
C ALA A 220 -8.36 16.05 -17.57
N LEU A 221 -7.08 16.04 -17.96
CA LEU A 221 -6.63 16.57 -19.24
C LEU A 221 -7.03 15.67 -20.42
N LEU A 222 -6.80 14.36 -20.32
CA LEU A 222 -7.01 13.42 -21.43
C LEU A 222 -8.48 13.18 -21.75
N PHE A 223 -9.33 13.05 -20.74
CA PHE A 223 -10.74 12.70 -20.92
C PHE A 223 -11.64 13.87 -20.56
N GLY A 224 -11.31 14.58 -19.50
CA GLY A 224 -12.09 15.70 -19.02
C GLY A 224 -12.15 16.88 -20.00
N ALA A 225 -11.00 17.31 -20.52
CA ALA A 225 -10.93 18.43 -21.46
C ALA A 225 -11.71 18.17 -22.78
N PRO A 226 -11.57 17.03 -23.48
CA PRO A 226 -12.35 16.76 -24.68
C PRO A 226 -13.84 16.55 -24.41
N PHE A 227 -14.23 15.85 -23.33
CA PHE A 227 -15.66 15.75 -22.97
C PHE A 227 -16.25 17.11 -22.62
N GLY A 228 -15.49 17.93 -21.90
CA GLY A 228 -15.87 19.30 -21.62
C GLY A 228 -16.07 20.09 -22.91
N LEU A 229 -15.13 19.99 -23.86
CA LEU A 229 -15.23 20.64 -25.17
C LEU A 229 -16.44 20.14 -25.98
N VAL A 230 -16.74 18.84 -26.01
CA VAL A 230 -17.90 18.28 -26.71
C VAL A 230 -19.22 18.69 -26.07
N ALA A 231 -19.33 18.61 -24.74
CA ALA A 231 -20.52 19.07 -24.00
C ALA A 231 -20.76 20.58 -24.23
N SER A 232 -19.69 21.36 -24.25
CA SER A 232 -19.72 22.78 -24.56
C SER A 232 -20.13 23.05 -26.03
N GLY A 233 -19.61 22.26 -26.98
CA GLY A 233 -19.97 22.33 -28.39
C GLY A 233 -21.44 21.99 -28.64
N GLY A 234 -21.99 21.01 -27.92
CA GLY A 234 -23.41 20.66 -27.94
C GLY A 234 -24.30 21.77 -27.37
N VAL A 235 -23.88 22.45 -26.30
CA VAL A 235 -24.61 23.62 -25.75
C VAL A 235 -24.56 24.81 -26.70
N ARG A 236 -23.46 24.97 -27.47
CA ARG A 236 -23.31 26.00 -28.51
C ARG A 236 -24.34 25.87 -29.66
N LEU A 237 -24.82 24.66 -29.91
CA LEU A 237 -25.89 24.38 -30.89
C LEU A 237 -27.29 24.71 -30.34
N VAL A 238 -27.44 24.88 -29.02
CA VAL A 238 -28.74 25.08 -28.35
C VAL A 238 -28.90 26.52 -27.81
N ARG A 239 -27.81 27.24 -27.51
CA ARG A 239 -27.83 28.65 -27.10
C ARG A 239 -26.51 29.36 -27.42
N ASP A 240 -26.60 30.59 -27.90
CA ASP A 240 -25.47 31.42 -28.37
C ASP A 240 -24.62 32.04 -27.23
N ASP A 241 -24.64 31.43 -26.04
CA ASP A 241 -23.98 31.98 -24.86
C ASP A 241 -22.67 31.24 -24.57
N ARG A 242 -21.60 31.73 -25.20
CA ARG A 242 -20.24 31.16 -25.12
C ARG A 242 -19.68 31.08 -23.69
N ARG A 243 -20.28 31.80 -22.72
CA ARG A 243 -19.85 31.80 -21.31
C ARG A 243 -20.27 30.54 -20.56
N THR A 244 -21.52 30.12 -20.73
CA THR A 244 -22.11 28.95 -20.04
C THR A 244 -21.46 27.65 -20.50
N VAL A 245 -21.18 27.60 -21.81
CA VAL A 245 -20.46 26.55 -22.54
C VAL A 245 -19.10 26.21 -21.90
N ARG A 246 -18.26 27.23 -21.61
CA ARG A 246 -16.90 27.03 -21.06
C ARG A 246 -16.92 26.62 -19.58
N ALA A 247 -17.87 27.12 -18.79
CA ALA A 247 -18.03 26.74 -17.38
C ALA A 247 -18.43 25.27 -17.23
N SER A 248 -19.37 24.79 -18.07
CA SER A 248 -19.79 23.38 -18.09
C SER A 248 -18.65 22.45 -18.51
N ALA A 249 -17.82 22.87 -19.47
CA ALA A 249 -16.67 22.10 -19.92
C ALA A 249 -15.66 21.85 -18.80
N LEU A 250 -15.33 22.90 -18.06
CA LEU A 250 -14.40 22.86 -16.94
C LEU A 250 -14.96 21.99 -15.80
N ALA A 251 -16.24 22.15 -15.46
CA ALA A 251 -16.89 21.36 -14.41
C ALA A 251 -16.91 19.85 -14.74
N VAL A 252 -17.16 19.48 -16.00
CA VAL A 252 -17.08 18.07 -16.45
C VAL A 252 -15.65 17.57 -16.41
N ALA A 253 -14.69 18.37 -16.85
CA ALA A 253 -13.28 17.98 -16.83
C ALA A 253 -12.75 17.72 -15.41
N LEU A 254 -13.17 18.56 -14.47
CA LEU A 254 -12.82 18.44 -13.06
C LEU A 254 -13.49 17.24 -12.40
N SER A 255 -14.78 17.01 -12.69
CA SER A 255 -15.50 15.83 -12.19
C SER A 255 -14.85 14.52 -12.65
N VAL A 256 -14.45 14.43 -13.92
CA VAL A 256 -13.76 13.24 -14.47
C VAL A 256 -12.38 13.06 -13.84
N GLY A 257 -11.63 14.15 -13.64
CA GLY A 257 -10.34 14.12 -12.94
C GLY A 257 -10.44 13.64 -11.50
N VAL A 258 -11.44 14.13 -10.76
CA VAL A 258 -11.72 13.71 -9.37
C VAL A 258 -12.13 12.24 -9.32
N VAL A 259 -13.03 11.79 -10.20
CA VAL A 259 -13.43 10.37 -10.25
C VAL A 259 -12.25 9.47 -10.60
N ALA A 260 -11.40 9.86 -11.54
CA ALA A 260 -10.21 9.08 -11.90
C ALA A 260 -9.18 9.02 -10.76
N ALA A 261 -8.95 10.14 -10.05
CA ALA A 261 -8.12 10.16 -8.85
C ALA A 261 -8.68 9.24 -7.75
N LEU A 262 -9.99 9.25 -7.54
CA LEU A 262 -10.67 8.38 -6.58
C LEU A 262 -10.55 6.89 -6.94
N THR A 263 -10.58 6.54 -8.24
CA THR A 263 -10.42 5.15 -8.68
C THR A 263 -8.97 4.64 -8.66
N THR A 264 -7.99 5.54 -8.55
CA THR A 264 -6.55 5.20 -8.60
C THR A 264 -5.87 5.32 -7.24
N TYR A 265 -6.54 5.90 -6.25
CA TYR A 265 -6.06 5.89 -4.87
C TYR A 265 -6.09 4.46 -4.33
N PRO A 266 -5.02 3.95 -3.69
CA PRO A 266 -5.00 2.58 -3.18
C PRO A 266 -6.17 2.39 -2.22
N ALA A 267 -7.04 1.42 -2.56
CA ALA A 267 -8.19 1.08 -1.74
C ALA A 267 -7.68 0.42 -0.46
N THR A 268 -7.52 1.19 0.60
CA THR A 268 -6.91 0.81 1.88
C THR A 268 -7.57 -0.36 2.62
N GLY A 269 -8.57 -1.06 2.06
CA GLY A 269 -9.27 -2.22 2.64
C GLY A 269 -9.99 -1.87 3.95
N SER A 270 -11.32 -1.86 3.99
CA SER A 270 -12.16 -1.41 5.13
C SER A 270 -12.06 0.09 5.55
N VAL A 271 -11.01 0.81 5.14
CA VAL A 271 -10.73 2.21 5.54
C VAL A 271 -11.75 3.28 5.07
N VAL A 272 -12.77 2.94 4.28
CA VAL A 272 -13.62 3.94 3.62
C VAL A 272 -14.99 4.20 4.28
N ALA A 273 -15.45 3.40 5.26
CA ALA A 273 -16.80 3.64 5.81
C ALA A 273 -16.86 4.75 6.87
N GLY A 274 -15.81 4.95 7.68
CA GLY A 274 -15.87 5.84 8.86
C GLY A 274 -15.15 7.18 8.72
N THR A 275 -13.96 7.19 8.10
CA THR A 275 -12.99 8.31 8.27
C THR A 275 -12.64 9.02 6.96
N LEU A 276 -12.69 8.33 5.82
CA LEU A 276 -12.39 8.92 4.51
C LEU A 276 -13.50 9.84 3.98
N HIS A 277 -14.77 9.64 4.37
CA HIS A 277 -15.85 10.51 3.91
C HIS A 277 -15.65 11.98 4.31
N PRO A 278 -15.32 12.32 5.58
CA PRO A 278 -15.07 13.71 5.94
C PRO A 278 -13.74 14.24 5.39
N PHE A 279 -12.63 13.49 5.43
CA PHE A 279 -11.29 14.04 5.11
C PHE A 279 -11.08 14.31 3.61
N PHE A 280 -11.50 13.39 2.73
CA PHE A 280 -11.43 13.60 1.28
C PHE A 280 -12.43 14.64 0.80
N LEU A 281 -13.62 14.74 1.40
CA LEU A 281 -14.50 15.90 1.14
C LEU A 281 -13.81 17.20 1.59
N THR A 282 -13.14 17.24 2.73
CA THR A 282 -12.40 18.43 3.17
C THR A 282 -11.15 18.78 2.34
N LEU A 283 -10.58 17.89 1.53
CA LEU A 283 -9.47 18.22 0.60
C LEU A 283 -9.96 18.43 -0.83
N ALA A 284 -10.89 17.61 -1.31
CA ALA A 284 -11.50 17.74 -2.62
C ALA A 284 -12.29 19.06 -2.75
N VAL A 285 -12.96 19.50 -1.67
CA VAL A 285 -13.71 20.78 -1.67
C VAL A 285 -12.80 22.00 -1.83
N PRO A 286 -11.74 22.23 -1.01
CA PRO A 286 -10.85 23.37 -1.21
C PRO A 286 -10.03 23.29 -2.49
N PHE A 287 -9.67 22.08 -2.96
CA PHE A 287 -8.98 21.94 -4.25
C PHE A 287 -9.92 22.26 -5.42
N ALA A 288 -11.16 21.76 -5.39
CA ALA A 288 -12.20 22.14 -6.35
C ALA A 288 -12.51 23.64 -6.28
N LEU A 289 -12.50 24.26 -5.10
CA LEU A 289 -12.65 25.71 -4.90
C LEU A 289 -11.49 26.50 -5.48
N LEU A 290 -10.25 26.13 -5.19
CA LEU A 290 -9.04 26.78 -5.74
C LEU A 290 -9.04 26.72 -7.26
N VAL A 291 -9.31 25.55 -7.82
CA VAL A 291 -9.37 25.38 -9.27
C VAL A 291 -10.54 26.14 -9.89
N SER A 292 -11.69 26.20 -9.20
CA SER A 292 -12.82 27.05 -9.61
C SER A 292 -12.45 28.54 -9.60
N LEU A 293 -11.73 29.01 -8.58
CA LEU A 293 -11.26 30.40 -8.46
C LEU A 293 -10.25 30.75 -9.56
N VAL A 294 -9.34 29.84 -9.91
CA VAL A 294 -8.40 30.01 -11.04
C VAL A 294 -9.16 30.08 -12.37
N GLY A 295 -10.13 29.18 -12.58
CA GLY A 295 -11.00 29.21 -13.76
C GLY A 295 -11.76 30.54 -13.90
N ILE A 296 -12.30 31.06 -12.79
CA ILE A 296 -12.97 32.37 -12.74
C ILE A 296 -11.97 33.50 -13.03
N GLY A 297 -10.76 33.46 -12.47
CA GLY A 297 -9.71 34.48 -12.70
C GLY A 297 -9.29 34.57 -14.16
N VAL A 298 -9.03 33.42 -14.80
CA VAL A 298 -8.71 33.33 -16.24
C VAL A 298 -9.88 33.86 -17.08
N HIS A 299 -11.12 33.54 -16.70
CA HIS A 299 -12.32 34.03 -17.39
C HIS A 299 -12.42 35.57 -17.35
N VAL A 300 -12.18 36.18 -16.18
CA VAL A 300 -12.23 37.64 -16.01
C VAL A 300 -11.10 38.33 -16.80
N ALA A 301 -9.90 37.73 -16.83
CA ALA A 301 -8.77 38.28 -17.57
C ALA A 301 -9.01 38.30 -19.10
N ILE A 302 -9.54 37.20 -19.66
CA ILE A 302 -9.85 37.12 -21.09
C ILE A 302 -10.97 38.09 -21.47
N ALA A 303 -12.04 38.18 -20.67
CA ALA A 303 -13.17 39.06 -20.94
C ALA A 303 -12.84 40.57 -20.81
N ARG A 304 -11.71 40.92 -20.19
CA ARG A 304 -11.19 42.30 -20.15
C ARG A 304 -10.35 42.66 -21.37
N HIS A 305 -9.77 41.68 -22.05
CA HIS A 305 -8.94 41.90 -23.24
C HIS A 305 -9.75 42.03 -24.54
N GLU A 306 -11.01 41.58 -24.53
CA GLU A 306 -11.95 41.66 -25.66
C GLU A 306 -12.83 42.94 -25.64
N ARG A 307 -12.61 43.86 -24.69
CA ARG A 307 -13.23 45.20 -24.65
C ARG A 307 -12.19 46.27 -24.94
#